data_AF-A0A9D7NLX2-F1
#
_entry.id   AF-A0A9D7NLX2-F1
#
_cell.length_a   1.000
_cell.length_b   1.000
_cell.length_c   1.000
_cell.angle_alpha   90.00
_cell.angle_beta   90.00
_cell.angle_gamma   90.00
#
_symmetry.space_group_name_H-M   'P 1'
#
loop_
_entity.id
_entity.type
_entity.pdbx_description
1 polymer ?
#
loop_
_entity_poly.entity_id
_entity_poly.type
_entity_poly.pdbx_seq_one_letter_code
_entity_poly.pdbx_strand_id
1 'polypeptide(L)'
;MATLIPGAAGGSNAEPVGADSKTMTSLCWQRYQGTTDLQLPLYWGGLPFTSGPGYLGAIALFLFVFGLFTVKGPVKWWLGIGVLFTMILSLGKNDGGLNKALFETLPLFNSFRAPSSVLSVTAFLVPMLGFLALGQVLKSDEDPKQLLRKLWISAGLTGGVALIFALIGGSFFSFTSAADGNLAGYGLDAPSIVADRKALFSSDSWRSFLLIALCAGLIWAGVTQKINSTIALVGIGLLTIFDVWGVGRRYVNTPVLYPKQSINKTTSRLVRSIWKSSTKKRTCTTAYTRSNLMRSNGR
;
A
#
# COMPACT_ATOMS: atom_id res chain seq x y z
N MET A 1 -6.12 -10.96 3.21
CA MET A 1 -5.57 -10.54 4.53
C MET A 1 -4.92 -9.17 4.44
N ALA A 2 -3.91 -8.95 3.58
CA ALA A 2 -3.26 -7.65 3.39
C ALA A 2 -4.20 -6.50 2.96
N THR A 3 -5.32 -6.83 2.33
CA THR A 3 -6.36 -5.86 1.92
C THR A 3 -7.11 -5.24 3.11
N LEU A 4 -7.25 -6.00 4.22
CA LEU A 4 -7.98 -5.62 5.45
C LEU A 4 -7.03 -5.15 6.57
N ILE A 5 -5.88 -5.81 6.69
CA ILE A 5 -4.86 -5.52 7.69
C ILE A 5 -3.58 -5.23 6.92
N PRO A 6 -3.11 -3.97 6.89
CA PRO A 6 -1.98 -3.59 6.03
C PRO A 6 -0.72 -4.40 6.36
N GLY A 7 -0.36 -4.52 7.64
CA GLY A 7 0.77 -5.33 8.11
C GLY A 7 0.58 -6.85 8.03
N ALA A 8 -0.50 -7.37 7.41
CA ALA A 8 -0.75 -8.82 7.40
C ALA A 8 0.35 -9.63 6.71
N ALA A 9 0.96 -9.10 5.66
CA ALA A 9 2.11 -9.70 4.97
C ALA A 9 3.44 -9.04 5.35
N GLY A 10 3.43 -8.20 6.38
CA GLY A 10 4.50 -7.27 6.72
C GLY A 10 4.42 -5.95 5.95
N GLY A 11 5.49 -5.17 6.03
CA GLY A 11 5.65 -3.92 5.29
C GLY A 11 6.27 -4.13 3.92
N SER A 12 7.20 -3.25 3.54
CA SER A 12 8.03 -3.41 2.35
C SER A 12 9.30 -4.22 2.61
N ASN A 13 10.04 -4.55 1.55
CA ASN A 13 11.38 -5.14 1.66
C ASN A 13 12.43 -4.15 2.20
N ALA A 14 12.10 -2.86 2.30
CA ALA A 14 12.99 -1.79 2.77
C ALA A 14 12.17 -0.78 3.59
N GLU A 15 11.61 -1.24 4.71
CA GLU A 15 10.74 -0.42 5.55
C GLU A 15 11.59 0.49 6.46
N PRO A 16 11.40 1.82 6.44
CA PRO A 16 12.01 2.69 7.43
C PRO A 16 11.42 2.38 8.81
N VAL A 17 12.27 2.02 9.77
CA VAL A 17 11.84 1.76 11.15
C VAL A 17 12.24 2.88 12.09
N GLY A 18 11.33 3.26 12.98
CA GLY A 18 11.59 4.25 14.03
C GLY A 18 12.52 3.72 15.11
N ALA A 19 12.95 4.62 15.99
CA ALA A 19 13.85 4.31 17.11
C ALA A 19 13.29 3.24 18.07
N ASP A 20 11.96 3.10 18.15
CA ASP A 20 11.26 2.19 19.05
C ASP A 20 11.19 0.73 18.56
N SER A 21 11.79 0.42 17.40
CA SER A 21 11.86 -0.94 16.86
C SER A 21 12.70 -1.86 17.77
N LYS A 22 12.30 -3.12 17.90
CA LYS A 22 13.04 -4.13 18.66
C LYS A 22 14.38 -4.45 18.00
N THR A 23 14.42 -4.45 16.68
CA THR A 23 15.67 -4.57 15.91
C THR A 23 16.59 -3.38 16.19
N MET A 24 16.06 -2.15 16.21
CA MET A 24 16.85 -0.97 16.58
C MET A 24 17.39 -1.06 18.01
N THR A 25 16.57 -1.52 18.95
CA THR A 25 16.99 -1.73 20.35
C THR A 25 18.13 -2.75 20.44
N SER A 26 18.08 -3.83 19.65
CA SER A 26 19.17 -4.81 19.60
C SER A 26 20.47 -4.26 19.00
N LEU A 27 20.38 -3.30 18.07
CA LEU A 27 21.52 -2.66 17.39
C LEU A 27 22.11 -1.47 18.15
N CYS A 28 21.30 -0.75 18.94
CA CYS A 28 21.71 0.38 19.77
C CYS A 28 22.76 -0.01 20.80
N TRP A 29 22.70 -1.25 21.31
CA TRP A 29 23.75 -1.80 22.18
C TRP A 29 25.07 -2.12 21.45
N GLN A 30 25.09 -2.17 20.11
CA GLN A 30 26.26 -2.62 19.35
C GLN A 30 27.00 -1.54 18.53
N ARG A 31 26.34 -0.52 17.93
CA ARG A 31 27.09 0.52 17.19
C ARG A 31 26.36 1.77 16.69
N TYR A 32 25.04 1.86 16.84
CA TYR A 32 24.23 2.83 16.09
C TYR A 32 23.54 3.85 17.01
N GLN A 33 24.32 4.74 17.62
CA GLN A 33 23.78 5.92 18.31
C GLN A 33 23.35 6.97 17.27
N GLY A 34 22.05 7.04 16.97
CA GLY A 34 21.44 8.25 16.39
C GLY A 34 21.12 8.27 14.89
N THR A 35 21.09 7.12 14.19
CA THR A 35 20.47 7.09 12.84
C THR A 35 19.08 6.49 12.91
N THR A 36 18.09 7.30 12.59
CA THR A 36 16.66 6.95 12.51
C THR A 36 16.27 6.31 11.17
N ASP A 37 17.24 6.12 10.27
CA ASP A 37 17.00 5.72 8.87
C ASP A 37 17.48 4.28 8.62
N LEU A 38 17.23 3.36 9.56
CA LEU A 38 17.43 1.95 9.30
C LEU A 38 16.27 1.41 8.47
N GLN A 39 16.59 0.80 7.33
CA GLN A 39 15.60 0.11 6.51
C GLN A 39 15.65 -1.39 6.80
N LEU A 40 14.52 -1.96 7.20
CA LEU A 40 14.39 -3.38 7.52
C LEU A 40 13.51 -4.12 6.52
N PRO A 41 13.84 -5.38 6.18
CA PRO A 41 12.98 -6.23 5.36
C PRO A 41 11.81 -6.75 6.19
N LEU A 42 10.80 -5.91 6.44
CA LEU A 42 9.61 -6.31 7.20
C LEU A 42 8.64 -7.16 6.39
N TYR A 43 8.75 -7.17 5.06
CA TYR A 43 8.00 -8.11 4.23
C TYR A 43 8.45 -9.56 4.48
N TRP A 44 7.49 -10.46 4.75
CA TRP A 44 7.76 -11.88 5.01
C TRP A 44 6.93 -12.83 4.13
N GLY A 45 6.20 -12.30 3.16
CA GLY A 45 5.45 -13.11 2.20
C GLY A 45 6.33 -13.68 1.07
N GLY A 46 5.68 -14.36 0.12
CA GLY A 46 6.36 -15.05 -0.98
C GLY A 46 6.71 -14.20 -2.21
N LEU A 47 6.43 -12.89 -2.22
CA LEU A 47 6.81 -12.03 -3.35
C LEU A 47 8.32 -11.75 -3.35
N PRO A 48 8.98 -11.74 -4.52
CA PRO A 48 10.41 -11.45 -4.61
C PRO A 48 10.75 -10.01 -4.20
N PHE A 49 9.82 -9.08 -4.42
CA PHE A 49 9.95 -7.69 -4.00
C PHE A 49 8.56 -7.06 -3.86
N THR A 50 8.37 -6.23 -2.84
CA THR A 50 7.21 -5.37 -2.68
C THR A 50 7.57 -4.02 -2.05
N SER A 51 6.93 -2.96 -2.54
CA SER A 51 7.03 -1.61 -2.00
C SER A 51 6.02 -1.34 -0.88
N GLY A 52 5.23 -2.34 -0.49
CA GLY A 52 4.24 -2.23 0.57
C GLY A 52 3.03 -3.13 0.34
N PRO A 53 2.09 -3.18 1.30
CA PRO A 53 0.89 -3.99 1.18
C PRO A 53 -0.11 -3.38 0.19
N GLY A 54 -0.81 -4.24 -0.58
CA GLY A 54 -1.97 -3.87 -1.40
C GLY A 54 -3.21 -3.59 -0.54
N TYR A 55 -3.12 -2.59 0.31
CA TYR A 55 -4.17 -2.22 1.26
C TYR A 55 -5.32 -1.48 0.55
N LEU A 56 -6.55 -1.97 0.71
CA LEU A 56 -7.74 -1.36 0.09
C LEU A 56 -8.50 -0.42 1.02
N GLY A 57 -8.20 -0.45 2.32
CA GLY A 57 -8.95 0.24 3.37
C GLY A 57 -9.83 -0.72 4.16
N ALA A 58 -9.63 -0.77 5.48
CA ALA A 58 -10.45 -1.56 6.39
C ALA A 58 -11.89 -1.06 6.40
N ILE A 59 -12.08 0.26 6.34
CA ILE A 59 -13.40 0.88 6.26
C ILE A 59 -14.06 0.58 4.91
N ALA A 60 -13.31 0.68 3.81
CA ALA A 60 -13.83 0.40 2.48
C ALA A 60 -14.29 -1.07 2.35
N LEU A 61 -13.52 -2.02 2.88
CA LEU A 61 -13.91 -3.43 2.90
C LEU A 61 -15.10 -3.71 3.81
N PHE A 62 -15.17 -3.07 4.98
CA PHE A 62 -16.35 -3.15 5.85
C PHE A 62 -17.60 -2.64 5.14
N LEU A 63 -17.54 -1.45 4.52
CA LEU A 63 -18.64 -0.87 3.77
C LEU A 63 -19.03 -1.71 2.55
N PHE A 64 -18.07 -2.37 1.89
CA PHE A 64 -18.33 -3.32 0.82
C PHE A 64 -19.13 -4.53 1.30
N VAL A 65 -18.71 -5.17 2.41
CA VAL A 65 -19.44 -6.30 3.00
C VAL A 65 -20.83 -5.88 3.45
N PHE A 66 -20.95 -4.72 4.11
CA PHE A 66 -22.23 -4.13 4.47
C PHE A 66 -23.11 -3.88 3.24
N GLY A 67 -22.52 -3.39 2.15
CA GLY A 67 -23.19 -3.16 0.88
C GLY A 67 -23.76 -4.40 0.22
N LEU A 68 -23.11 -5.57 0.36
CA LEU A 68 -23.65 -6.85 -0.14
C LEU A 68 -24.99 -7.21 0.53
N PHE A 69 -25.16 -6.86 1.80
CA PHE A 69 -26.39 -7.12 2.55
C PHE A 69 -27.45 -6.01 2.38
N THR A 70 -27.01 -4.76 2.24
CA THR A 70 -27.91 -3.59 2.25
C THR A 70 -28.39 -3.19 0.86
N VAL A 71 -27.53 -3.25 -0.16
CA VAL A 71 -27.88 -2.82 -1.53
C VAL A 71 -28.86 -3.82 -2.17
N LYS A 72 -29.89 -3.28 -2.83
CA LYS A 72 -30.92 -4.06 -3.55
C LYS A 72 -30.60 -4.11 -5.05
N GLY A 73 -31.10 -5.14 -5.72
CA GLY A 73 -31.00 -5.29 -7.18
C GLY A 73 -29.74 -6.01 -7.67
N PRO A 74 -29.55 -6.09 -9.01
CA PRO A 74 -28.49 -6.87 -9.63
C PRO A 74 -27.09 -6.23 -9.47
N VAL A 75 -27.02 -4.91 -9.25
CA VAL A 75 -25.76 -4.16 -9.18
C VAL A 75 -24.82 -4.72 -8.10
N LYS A 76 -25.33 -5.10 -6.92
CA LYS A 76 -24.48 -5.68 -5.88
C LYS A 76 -23.86 -7.03 -6.27
N TRP A 77 -24.54 -7.81 -7.10
CA TRP A 77 -24.04 -9.09 -7.58
C TRP A 77 -22.97 -8.88 -8.65
N TRP A 78 -23.17 -7.92 -9.57
CA TRP A 78 -22.13 -7.53 -10.53
C TRP A 78 -20.87 -7.03 -9.82
N LEU A 79 -21.00 -6.14 -8.83
CA LEU A 79 -19.86 -5.62 -8.08
C LEU A 79 -19.21 -6.70 -7.20
N GLY A 80 -20.02 -7.52 -6.52
CA GLY A 80 -19.53 -8.60 -5.65
C GLY A 80 -18.80 -9.70 -6.41
N ILE A 81 -19.38 -10.19 -7.51
CA ILE A 81 -18.75 -11.17 -8.40
C ILE A 81 -17.52 -10.57 -9.06
N GLY A 82 -17.57 -9.30 -9.48
CA GLY A 82 -16.42 -8.59 -10.04
C GLY A 82 -15.23 -8.56 -9.08
N VAL A 83 -15.45 -8.18 -7.81
CA VAL A 83 -14.41 -8.19 -6.76
C VAL A 83 -13.88 -9.60 -6.49
N LEU A 84 -14.77 -10.59 -6.42
CA LEU A 84 -14.36 -11.98 -6.22
C LEU A 84 -13.49 -12.48 -7.38
N PHE A 85 -13.91 -12.20 -8.62
CA PHE A 85 -13.19 -12.58 -9.83
C PHE A 85 -11.81 -11.90 -9.90
N THR A 86 -11.73 -10.59 -9.66
CA THR A 86 -10.45 -9.88 -9.66
C THR A 86 -9.53 -10.31 -8.52
N MET A 87 -10.07 -10.69 -7.35
CA MET A 87 -9.28 -11.30 -6.29
C MET A 87 -8.72 -12.66 -6.70
N ILE A 88 -9.54 -13.56 -7.26
CA ILE A 88 -9.08 -14.89 -7.74
C ILE A 88 -7.96 -14.74 -8.78
N LEU A 89 -8.14 -13.81 -9.73
CA LEU A 89 -7.13 -13.50 -10.73
C LEU A 89 -5.82 -12.97 -10.13
N SER A 90 -5.92 -12.18 -9.06
CA SER A 90 -4.76 -11.64 -8.37
C SER A 90 -3.90 -12.71 -7.67
N LEU A 91 -4.44 -13.90 -7.35
CA LEU A 91 -3.63 -14.98 -6.75
C LEU A 91 -2.57 -15.49 -7.73
N GLY A 92 -2.74 -15.26 -9.04
CA GLY A 92 -1.77 -15.57 -10.08
C GLY A 92 -1.29 -17.02 -10.03
N LYS A 93 0.03 -17.21 -10.05
CA LYS A 93 0.70 -18.51 -10.14
C LYS A 93 0.55 -19.41 -8.89
N ASN A 94 -0.04 -18.88 -7.81
CA ASN A 94 -0.27 -19.63 -6.57
C ASN A 94 -1.47 -20.57 -6.66
N ASP A 95 -2.34 -20.37 -7.65
CA ASP A 95 -3.55 -21.16 -7.90
C ASP A 95 -3.43 -21.80 -9.31
N GLY A 96 -2.71 -22.93 -9.38
CA GLY A 96 -2.19 -23.50 -10.63
C GLY A 96 -3.24 -24.01 -11.64
N GLY A 97 -4.54 -23.99 -11.28
CA GLY A 97 -5.64 -24.46 -12.13
C GLY A 97 -6.31 -23.36 -12.94
N LEU A 98 -7.11 -22.51 -12.27
CA LEU A 98 -8.00 -21.55 -12.94
C LEU A 98 -7.25 -20.40 -13.61
N ASN A 99 -6.23 -19.86 -12.94
CA ASN A 99 -5.39 -18.80 -13.52
C ASN A 99 -4.61 -19.31 -14.72
N LYS A 100 -4.06 -20.53 -14.65
CA LYS A 100 -3.32 -21.14 -15.76
C LYS A 100 -4.21 -21.36 -17.00
N ALA A 101 -5.43 -21.87 -16.80
CA ALA A 101 -6.40 -22.02 -17.89
C ALA A 101 -6.77 -20.67 -18.55
N LEU A 102 -6.96 -19.60 -17.76
CA LEU A 102 -7.24 -18.26 -18.30
C LEU A 102 -6.02 -17.66 -19.03
N PHE A 103 -4.81 -17.86 -18.51
CA PHE A 103 -3.57 -17.43 -19.16
C PHE A 103 -3.34 -18.13 -20.52
N GLU A 104 -3.70 -19.39 -20.63
CA GLU A 104 -3.53 -20.17 -21.86
C GLU A 104 -4.65 -19.93 -22.89
N THR A 105 -5.87 -19.60 -22.45
CA THR A 105 -7.05 -19.47 -23.35
C THR A 105 -7.29 -18.04 -23.86
N LEU A 106 -6.92 -17.00 -23.09
CA LEU A 106 -7.23 -15.61 -23.43
C LEU A 106 -6.02 -14.88 -24.06
N PRO A 107 -6.11 -14.42 -25.33
CA PRO A 107 -4.97 -13.89 -26.09
C PRO A 107 -4.37 -12.57 -25.55
N LEU A 108 -5.06 -11.88 -24.64
CA LEU A 108 -4.63 -10.62 -24.02
C LEU A 108 -4.15 -10.77 -22.56
N PHE A 109 -4.35 -11.94 -21.94
CA PHE A 109 -4.01 -12.16 -20.53
C PHE A 109 -2.50 -12.21 -20.30
N ASN A 110 -1.75 -12.70 -21.29
CA ASN A 110 -0.29 -12.76 -21.30
C ASN A 110 0.40 -11.39 -21.25
N SER A 111 -0.33 -10.28 -21.45
CA SER A 111 0.19 -8.92 -21.34
C SER A 111 0.14 -8.37 -19.89
N PHE A 112 -0.69 -8.93 -19.01
CA PHE A 112 -0.72 -8.59 -17.59
C PHE A 112 0.36 -9.37 -16.82
N ARG A 113 1.62 -8.93 -16.98
CA ARG A 113 2.81 -9.59 -16.37
C ARG A 113 2.83 -9.59 -14.85
N ALA A 114 2.01 -8.75 -14.20
CA ALA A 114 1.92 -8.65 -12.75
C ALA A 114 0.46 -8.87 -12.30
N PRO A 115 0.14 -9.99 -11.63
CA PRO A 115 -1.18 -10.25 -11.05
C PRO A 115 -1.67 -9.12 -10.13
N SER A 116 -0.74 -8.34 -9.56
CA SER A 116 -1.03 -7.18 -8.72
C SER A 116 -1.75 -6.03 -9.46
N SER A 117 -1.63 -5.92 -10.79
CA SER A 117 -2.30 -4.86 -11.57
C SER A 117 -3.82 -5.02 -11.63
N VAL A 118 -4.34 -6.25 -11.49
CA VAL A 118 -5.79 -6.53 -11.49
C VAL A 118 -6.46 -6.01 -10.21
N LEU A 119 -5.72 -5.86 -9.10
CA LEU A 119 -6.24 -5.27 -7.87
C LEU A 119 -6.64 -3.80 -8.03
N SER A 120 -6.11 -3.07 -9.01
CA SER A 120 -6.53 -1.69 -9.27
C SER A 120 -8.02 -1.58 -9.61
N VAL A 121 -8.57 -2.59 -10.31
CA VAL A 121 -10.03 -2.68 -10.56
C VAL A 121 -10.76 -2.95 -9.25
N THR A 122 -10.24 -3.86 -8.43
CA THR A 122 -10.81 -4.18 -7.10
C THR A 122 -10.85 -2.94 -6.20
N ALA A 123 -9.80 -2.11 -6.24
CA ALA A 123 -9.69 -0.88 -5.49
C ALA A 123 -10.74 0.17 -5.87
N PHE A 124 -11.33 0.07 -7.07
CA PHE A 124 -12.45 0.89 -7.48
C PHE A 124 -13.81 0.28 -7.09
N LEU A 125 -14.00 -1.03 -7.35
CA LEU A 125 -15.27 -1.72 -7.11
C LEU A 125 -15.66 -1.77 -5.62
N VAL A 126 -14.67 -1.94 -4.74
CA VAL A 126 -14.90 -2.06 -3.29
C VAL A 126 -15.50 -0.76 -2.71
N PRO A 127 -14.87 0.43 -2.87
CA PRO A 127 -15.48 1.69 -2.44
C PRO A 127 -16.81 1.98 -3.15
N MET A 128 -16.95 1.63 -4.43
CA MET A 128 -18.18 1.88 -5.18
C MET A 128 -19.40 1.21 -4.54
N LEU A 129 -19.30 -0.07 -4.16
CA LEU A 129 -20.38 -0.75 -3.44
C LEU A 129 -20.62 -0.13 -2.05
N GLY A 130 -19.54 0.27 -1.36
CA GLY A 130 -19.63 0.96 -0.07
C GLY A 130 -20.41 2.28 -0.14
N PHE A 131 -20.18 3.09 -1.17
CA PHE A 131 -20.94 4.33 -1.39
C PHE A 131 -22.41 4.05 -1.68
N LEU A 132 -22.72 3.04 -2.49
CA LEU A 132 -24.09 2.61 -2.74
C LEU A 132 -24.78 2.14 -1.45
N ALA A 133 -24.05 1.45 -0.57
CA ALA A 133 -24.55 1.03 0.73
C ALA A 133 -24.97 2.23 1.58
N LEU A 134 -24.10 3.23 1.72
CA LEU A 134 -24.40 4.47 2.46
C LEU A 134 -25.59 5.22 1.83
N GLY A 135 -25.64 5.31 0.50
CA GLY A 135 -26.78 5.92 -0.20
C GLY A 135 -28.09 5.19 0.07
N GLN A 136 -28.06 3.86 0.16
CA GLN A 136 -29.23 3.06 0.52
C GLN A 136 -29.66 3.30 1.96
N VAL A 137 -28.73 3.42 2.92
CA VAL A 137 -29.04 3.74 4.31
C VAL A 137 -29.82 5.05 4.43
N LEU A 138 -29.47 6.05 3.62
CA LEU A 138 -30.13 7.37 3.66
C LEU A 138 -31.50 7.40 2.98
N LYS A 139 -31.69 6.57 1.95
CA LYS A 139 -32.89 6.60 1.10
C LYS A 139 -33.92 5.53 1.46
N SER A 140 -33.54 4.49 2.20
CA SER A 140 -34.39 3.31 2.35
C SER A 140 -35.42 3.51 3.45
N ASP A 141 -36.69 3.24 3.12
CA ASP A 141 -37.78 3.06 4.10
C ASP A 141 -37.68 1.71 4.85
N GLU A 142 -36.48 1.12 4.91
CA GLU A 142 -36.29 -0.13 5.65
C GLU A 142 -36.40 0.13 7.14
N ASP A 143 -37.02 -0.80 7.87
CA ASP A 143 -37.06 -0.76 9.32
C ASP A 143 -35.63 -0.64 9.88
N PRO A 144 -35.33 0.39 10.70
CA PRO A 144 -34.03 0.57 11.33
C PRO A 144 -33.50 -0.71 11.98
N LYS A 145 -34.36 -1.56 12.56
CA LYS A 145 -33.95 -2.83 13.17
C LYS A 145 -33.31 -3.79 12.15
N GLN A 146 -33.86 -3.88 10.94
CA GLN A 146 -33.31 -4.74 9.89
C GLN A 146 -31.95 -4.22 9.41
N LEU A 147 -31.83 -2.90 9.26
CA LEU A 147 -30.60 -2.26 8.82
C LEU A 147 -29.49 -2.40 9.87
N LEU A 148 -29.84 -2.27 11.16
CA LEU A 148 -28.92 -2.54 12.26
C LEU A 148 -28.52 -4.02 12.32
N ARG A 149 -29.42 -4.96 12.03
CA ARG A 149 -29.05 -6.38 11.94
C ARG A 149 -28.03 -6.62 10.84
N LYS A 150 -28.23 -6.05 9.64
CA LYS A 150 -27.25 -6.12 8.54
C LYS A 150 -25.92 -5.49 8.94
N LEU A 151 -25.96 -4.35 9.64
CA LEU A 151 -24.78 -3.66 10.16
C LEU A 151 -23.98 -4.55 11.11
N TRP A 152 -24.62 -5.12 12.12
CA TRP A 152 -23.94 -5.98 13.10
C TRP A 152 -23.40 -7.28 12.49
N ILE A 153 -24.10 -7.87 11.51
CA ILE A 153 -23.58 -9.02 10.76
C ILE A 153 -22.32 -8.63 9.98
N SER A 154 -22.36 -7.53 9.24
CA SER A 154 -21.20 -7.07 8.47
C SER A 154 -20.02 -6.66 9.34
N ALA A 155 -20.28 -5.94 10.45
CA ALA A 155 -19.26 -5.56 11.42
C ALA A 155 -18.68 -6.76 12.15
N GLY A 156 -19.52 -7.76 12.49
CA GLY A 156 -19.07 -9.03 13.06
C GLY A 156 -18.19 -9.82 12.08
N LEU A 157 -18.52 -9.82 10.78
CA LEU A 157 -17.73 -10.54 9.78
C LEU A 157 -16.36 -9.88 9.56
N THR A 158 -16.31 -8.58 9.29
CA THR A 158 -15.03 -7.90 8.98
C THR A 158 -14.26 -7.51 10.24
N GLY A 159 -14.94 -6.95 11.22
CA GLY A 159 -14.37 -6.56 12.51
C GLY A 159 -14.02 -7.78 13.36
N GLY A 160 -14.83 -8.85 13.35
CA GLY A 160 -14.51 -10.09 14.07
C GLY A 160 -13.26 -10.77 13.53
N VAL A 161 -13.08 -10.82 12.20
CA VAL A 161 -11.83 -11.32 11.59
C VAL A 161 -10.63 -10.46 12.01
N ALA A 162 -10.77 -9.12 12.00
CA ALA A 162 -9.72 -8.22 12.46
C ALA A 162 -9.39 -8.42 13.95
N LEU A 163 -10.41 -8.61 14.79
CA LEU A 163 -10.26 -8.84 16.23
C LEU A 163 -9.58 -10.17 16.54
N ILE A 164 -9.96 -11.26 15.84
CA ILE A 164 -9.31 -12.57 15.98
C ILE A 164 -7.82 -12.44 15.67
N PHE A 165 -7.47 -11.77 14.57
CA PHE A 165 -6.06 -11.55 14.24
C PHE A 165 -5.35 -10.62 15.23
N ALA A 166 -6.03 -9.61 15.76
CA ALA A 166 -5.45 -8.73 16.77
C ALA A 166 -5.12 -9.46 18.08
N LEU A 167 -5.95 -10.41 18.50
CA LEU A 167 -5.80 -11.16 19.76
C LEU A 167 -4.83 -12.33 19.64
N ILE A 168 -4.97 -13.16 18.60
CA ILE A 168 -4.24 -14.44 18.48
C ILE A 168 -3.49 -14.60 17.16
N GLY A 169 -3.54 -13.62 16.26
CA GLY A 169 -2.88 -13.72 14.95
C GLY A 169 -1.36 -13.83 15.03
N GLY A 170 -0.75 -13.32 16.11
CA GLY A 170 0.66 -13.50 16.41
C GLY A 170 1.09 -14.95 16.67
N SER A 171 0.15 -15.89 16.81
CA SER A 171 0.40 -17.33 17.00
C SER A 171 0.08 -18.16 15.75
N PHE A 172 -0.66 -17.61 14.79
CA PHE A 172 -1.00 -18.31 13.54
C PHE A 172 0.13 -18.31 12.50
N PHE A 173 1.09 -17.40 12.61
CA PHE A 173 2.15 -17.20 11.62
C PHE A 173 3.54 -17.25 12.25
N SER A 174 4.53 -17.71 11.48
CA SER A 174 5.94 -17.73 11.91
C SER A 174 6.64 -16.38 11.74
N PHE A 175 6.12 -15.49 10.87
CA PHE A 175 6.71 -14.18 10.54
C PHE A 175 8.16 -14.25 10.01
N THR A 176 8.58 -15.41 9.50
CA THR A 176 9.90 -15.68 8.93
C THR A 176 9.87 -15.56 7.40
N SER A 177 10.99 -15.18 6.79
CA SER A 177 11.17 -15.11 5.34
C SER A 177 12.39 -15.92 4.88
N ALA A 178 12.42 -16.34 3.62
CA ALA A 178 13.59 -17.00 3.04
C ALA A 178 14.84 -16.10 3.00
N ALA A 179 14.66 -14.78 3.04
CA ALA A 179 15.76 -13.82 3.09
C ALA A 179 16.40 -13.70 4.49
N ASP A 180 15.78 -14.29 5.52
CA ASP A 180 16.23 -14.14 6.91
C ASP A 180 17.60 -14.80 7.15
N GLY A 181 17.98 -15.81 6.35
CA GLY A 181 19.29 -16.47 6.44
C GLY A 181 20.48 -15.56 6.09
N ASN A 182 20.24 -14.48 5.35
CA ASN A 182 21.29 -13.53 4.97
C ASN A 182 21.43 -12.35 5.94
N LEU A 183 20.55 -12.24 6.95
CA LEU A 183 20.51 -11.10 7.88
C LEU A 183 21.77 -10.97 8.73
N ALA A 184 22.39 -12.10 9.10
CA ALA A 184 23.65 -12.13 9.85
C ALA A 184 24.79 -11.40 9.10
N GLY A 185 24.80 -11.46 7.76
CA GLY A 185 25.77 -10.75 6.93
C GLY A 185 25.63 -9.23 6.97
N TYR A 186 24.48 -8.73 7.41
CA TYR A 186 24.19 -7.30 7.62
C TYR A 186 24.26 -6.89 9.10
N GLY A 187 24.69 -7.80 9.99
CA GLY A 187 24.70 -7.56 11.43
C GLY A 187 23.31 -7.46 12.05
N LEU A 188 22.28 -7.96 11.37
CA LEU A 188 20.90 -7.95 11.84
C LEU A 188 20.54 -9.30 12.47
N ASP A 189 19.88 -9.26 13.61
CA ASP A 189 19.44 -10.46 14.31
C ASP A 189 18.05 -10.89 13.80
N ALA A 190 17.91 -12.16 13.39
CA ALA A 190 16.66 -12.64 12.79
C ALA A 190 15.46 -12.62 13.77
N PRO A 191 15.59 -13.03 15.04
CA PRO A 191 14.51 -12.97 16.02
C PRO A 191 14.00 -11.54 16.30
N SER A 192 14.86 -10.52 16.27
CA SER A 192 14.42 -9.14 16.51
C SER A 192 13.57 -8.61 15.35
N ILE A 193 13.92 -8.96 14.11
CA ILE A 193 13.10 -8.66 12.92
C ILE A 193 11.77 -9.40 12.96
N VAL A 194 11.76 -10.69 13.30
CA VAL A 194 10.51 -11.47 13.49
C VAL A 194 9.61 -10.80 14.53
N ALA A 195 10.19 -10.31 15.63
CA ALA A 195 9.45 -9.63 16.68
C ALA A 195 8.86 -8.28 16.24
N ASP A 196 9.52 -7.56 15.33
CA ASP A 196 9.01 -6.33 14.71
C ASP A 196 7.90 -6.62 13.70
N ARG A 197 8.06 -7.65 12.85
CA ARG A 197 7.01 -8.11 11.93
C ARG A 197 5.72 -8.49 12.66
N LYS A 198 5.85 -9.22 13.78
CA LYS A 198 4.71 -9.58 14.65
C LYS A 198 4.07 -8.35 15.30
N ALA A 199 4.87 -7.38 15.75
CA ALA A 199 4.36 -6.13 16.31
C ALA A 199 3.60 -5.29 15.27
N LEU A 200 4.13 -5.21 14.04
CA LEU A 200 3.47 -4.53 12.92
C LEU A 200 2.13 -5.19 12.59
N PHE A 201 2.11 -6.52 12.47
CA PHE A 201 0.88 -7.29 12.25
C PHE A 201 -0.18 -7.01 13.33
N SER A 202 0.22 -7.07 14.61
CA SER A 202 -0.72 -6.89 15.73
C SER A 202 -1.26 -5.46 15.79
N SER A 203 -0.39 -4.46 15.68
CA SER A 203 -0.79 -3.04 15.72
C SER A 203 -1.73 -2.68 14.57
N ASP A 204 -1.46 -3.17 13.36
CA ASP A 204 -2.34 -2.96 12.22
C ASP A 204 -3.67 -3.73 12.33
N SER A 205 -3.68 -4.89 12.98
CA SER A 205 -4.92 -5.63 13.24
C SER A 205 -5.84 -4.86 14.20
N TRP A 206 -5.27 -4.31 15.28
CA TRP A 206 -6.01 -3.45 16.22
C TRP A 206 -6.51 -2.17 15.56
N ARG A 207 -5.66 -1.52 14.75
CA ARG A 207 -6.05 -0.35 13.96
C ARG A 207 -7.27 -0.65 13.09
N SER A 208 -7.23 -1.72 12.28
CA SER A 208 -8.34 -2.09 11.41
C SER A 208 -9.62 -2.39 12.20
N PHE A 209 -9.52 -3.12 13.32
CA PHE A 209 -10.67 -3.37 14.20
C PHE A 209 -11.29 -2.08 14.73
N LEU A 210 -10.47 -1.17 15.29
CA LEU A 210 -10.95 0.10 15.85
C LEU A 210 -11.59 0.99 14.78
N LEU A 211 -11.01 1.07 13.59
CA LEU A 211 -11.58 1.85 12.48
C LEU A 211 -12.93 1.28 12.02
N ILE A 212 -13.06 -0.04 11.93
CA ILE A 212 -14.33 -0.70 11.61
C ILE A 212 -15.37 -0.45 12.70
N ALA A 213 -14.98 -0.58 13.98
CA ALA A 213 -15.87 -0.32 15.11
C ALA A 213 -16.37 1.13 15.14
N LEU A 214 -15.49 2.10 14.90
CA LEU A 214 -15.85 3.51 14.80
C LEU A 214 -16.77 3.80 13.61
N CYS A 215 -16.48 3.24 12.43
CA CYS A 215 -17.33 3.38 11.25
C CYS A 215 -18.72 2.78 11.49
N ALA A 216 -18.79 1.57 12.04
CA ALA A 216 -20.05 0.92 12.42
C ALA A 216 -20.82 1.75 13.45
N GLY A 217 -20.12 2.33 14.44
CA GLY A 217 -20.70 3.23 15.43
C GLY A 217 -21.32 4.49 14.82
N LEU A 218 -20.66 5.10 13.82
CA LEU A 218 -21.20 6.25 13.10
C LEU A 218 -22.46 5.89 12.30
N ILE A 219 -22.46 4.75 11.61
CA ILE A 219 -23.65 4.26 10.88
C ILE A 219 -24.79 3.99 11.87
N TRP A 220 -24.52 3.28 12.98
CA TRP A 220 -25.51 3.02 14.02
C TRP A 220 -26.09 4.32 14.60
N ALA A 221 -25.26 5.30 14.91
CA ALA A 221 -25.69 6.58 15.46
C ALA A 221 -26.56 7.37 14.47
N GLY A 222 -26.24 7.33 13.17
CA GLY A 222 -27.07 7.94 12.13
C GLY A 222 -28.41 7.23 11.94
N VAL A 223 -28.41 5.90 11.92
CA VAL A 223 -29.63 5.08 11.77
C VAL A 223 -30.58 5.23 12.96
N THR A 224 -30.03 5.32 14.17
CA THR A 224 -30.80 5.55 15.40
C THR A 224 -31.13 7.02 15.66
N GLN A 225 -30.82 7.90 14.71
CA GLN A 225 -31.07 9.35 14.79
C GLN A 225 -30.44 10.02 16.02
N LYS A 226 -29.38 9.44 16.59
CA LYS A 226 -28.60 10.06 17.69
C LYS A 226 -27.74 11.22 17.21
N ILE A 227 -27.34 11.17 15.93
CA ILE A 227 -26.64 12.23 15.23
C ILE A 227 -27.31 12.46 13.88
N ASN A 228 -27.14 13.66 13.33
CA ASN A 228 -27.61 13.97 11.98
C ASN A 228 -26.89 13.07 10.94
N SER A 229 -27.63 12.53 9.98
CA SER A 229 -27.11 11.72 8.87
C SER A 229 -25.96 12.40 8.12
N THR A 230 -26.00 13.72 7.93
CA THR A 230 -24.91 14.48 7.31
C THR A 230 -23.64 14.42 8.14
N ILE A 231 -23.75 14.55 9.47
CA ILE A 231 -22.60 14.46 10.39
C ILE A 231 -22.02 13.04 10.36
N ALA A 232 -22.88 12.02 10.36
CA ALA A 232 -22.46 10.63 10.24
C ALA A 232 -21.67 10.40 8.94
N LEU A 233 -22.17 10.88 7.80
CA LEU A 233 -21.50 10.74 6.50
C LEU A 233 -20.17 11.47 6.43
N VAL A 234 -20.11 12.71 6.91
CA VAL A 234 -18.87 13.49 6.97
C VAL A 234 -17.84 12.78 7.86
N GLY A 235 -18.28 12.28 9.02
CA GLY A 235 -17.44 11.48 9.92
C GLY A 235 -16.88 10.23 9.24
N ILE A 236 -17.72 9.47 8.52
CA ILE A 236 -17.28 8.28 7.78
C ILE A 236 -16.29 8.65 6.66
N GLY A 237 -16.54 9.74 5.94
CA GLY A 237 -15.63 10.25 4.90
C GLY A 237 -14.26 10.61 5.44
N LEU A 238 -14.20 11.40 6.53
CA LEU A 238 -12.95 11.74 7.21
C LEU A 238 -12.22 10.51 7.75
N LEU A 239 -12.96 9.57 8.34
CA LEU A 239 -12.39 8.33 8.85
C LEU A 239 -11.80 7.46 7.73
N THR A 240 -12.46 7.41 6.56
CA THR A 240 -11.98 6.69 5.38
C THR A 240 -10.69 7.32 4.83
N ILE A 241 -10.61 8.65 4.79
CA ILE A 241 -9.38 9.36 4.41
C ILE A 241 -8.27 9.04 5.41
N PHE A 242 -8.54 9.13 6.72
CA PHE A 242 -7.57 8.80 7.76
C PHE A 242 -7.07 7.34 7.66
N ASP A 243 -7.96 6.42 7.29
CA ASP A 243 -7.63 5.01 7.10
C ASP A 243 -6.60 4.81 5.98
N VAL A 244 -6.94 5.23 4.76
CA VAL A 244 -6.09 5.02 3.57
C VAL A 244 -4.84 5.90 3.61
N TRP A 245 -4.97 7.18 3.96
CA TRP A 245 -3.85 8.11 4.05
C TRP A 245 -2.85 7.72 5.15
N GLY A 246 -3.36 7.27 6.30
CA GLY A 246 -2.53 6.86 7.43
C GLY A 246 -1.61 5.68 7.11
N VAL A 247 -2.04 4.78 6.23
CA VAL A 247 -1.21 3.69 5.72
C VAL A 247 -0.34 4.17 4.56
N GLY A 248 -0.90 4.89 3.60
CA GLY A 248 -0.19 5.36 2.40
C GLY A 248 1.05 6.19 2.72
N ARG A 249 0.98 7.07 3.73
CA ARG A 249 2.13 7.89 4.16
C ARG A 249 3.36 7.10 4.63
N ARG A 250 3.21 5.82 5.01
CA ARG A 250 4.34 4.94 5.38
C ARG A 250 5.24 4.65 4.17
N TYR A 251 4.69 4.72 2.96
CA TYR A 251 5.35 4.26 1.72
C TYR A 251 5.68 5.38 0.73
N VAL A 252 5.15 6.60 0.91
CA VAL A 252 5.33 7.71 -0.05
C VAL A 252 6.70 8.41 0.08
N ASN A 253 7.40 8.24 1.21
CA ASN A 253 8.67 8.94 1.50
C ASN A 253 9.85 8.01 1.75
N THR A 254 9.82 6.77 1.26
CA THR A 254 11.00 5.89 1.39
C THR A 254 12.10 6.37 0.44
N PRO A 255 13.25 6.88 0.92
CA PRO A 255 14.37 7.16 0.04
C PRO A 255 14.77 5.85 -0.61
N VAL A 256 14.53 5.74 -1.92
CA VAL A 256 15.05 4.65 -2.73
C VAL A 256 16.56 4.82 -2.72
N LEU A 257 17.25 4.04 -1.88
CA LEU A 257 18.69 3.91 -1.94
C LEU A 257 19.01 3.12 -3.22
N TYR A 258 18.97 3.81 -4.36
CA TYR A 258 20.03 3.54 -5.31
C TYR A 258 21.31 3.81 -4.52
N PRO A 259 22.25 2.85 -4.37
CA PRO A 259 23.60 3.26 -4.03
C PRO A 259 23.89 4.38 -5.02
N LYS A 260 24.15 5.59 -4.53
CA LYS A 260 24.73 6.62 -5.37
C LYS A 260 25.98 5.93 -5.88
N GLN A 261 25.94 5.39 -7.11
CA GLN A 261 27.14 5.01 -7.81
C GLN A 261 28.00 6.22 -7.60
N SER A 262 29.11 6.03 -6.89
CA SER A 262 30.01 7.10 -6.56
C SER A 262 30.33 7.70 -7.93
N ILE A 263 29.70 8.83 -8.26
CA ILE A 263 30.05 9.58 -9.44
C ILE A 263 31.43 10.04 -9.04
N ASN A 264 32.40 9.23 -9.42
CA ASN A 264 33.76 9.38 -9.01
C ASN A 264 34.07 10.82 -9.38
N LYS A 265 34.49 11.63 -8.40
CA LYS A 265 34.60 13.09 -8.61
C LYS A 265 35.51 13.38 -9.81
N THR A 266 36.36 12.43 -10.19
CA THR A 266 37.13 12.34 -11.43
C THR A 266 36.29 12.38 -12.70
N THR A 267 35.22 11.58 -12.84
CA THR A 267 34.35 11.57 -14.02
C THR A 267 33.57 12.87 -14.16
N SER A 268 33.11 13.46 -13.04
CA SER A 268 32.43 14.76 -13.10
C SER A 268 33.37 15.92 -13.44
N ARG A 269 34.67 15.85 -13.07
CA ARG A 269 35.69 16.82 -13.51
C ARG A 269 36.05 16.67 -14.98
N LEU A 270 36.16 15.43 -15.48
CA LEU A 270 36.43 15.15 -16.90
C LEU A 270 35.25 15.58 -17.77
N VAL A 271 34.01 15.29 -17.38
CA VAL A 271 32.83 15.78 -18.10
C VAL A 271 32.76 17.30 -18.05
N ARG A 272 33.07 17.96 -16.91
CA ARG A 272 33.14 19.43 -16.84
C ARG A 272 34.27 20.02 -17.68
N SER A 273 35.41 19.34 -17.80
CA SER A 273 36.53 19.82 -18.63
C SER A 273 36.24 19.66 -20.13
N ILE A 274 35.57 18.56 -20.52
CA ILE A 274 35.07 18.33 -21.89
C ILE A 274 33.98 19.34 -22.23
N TRP A 275 33.09 19.66 -21.29
CA TRP A 275 32.04 20.66 -21.51
C TRP A 275 32.62 22.09 -21.62
N LYS A 276 33.61 22.44 -20.79
CA LYS A 276 34.36 23.70 -20.89
C LYS A 276 35.19 23.81 -22.17
N SER A 277 35.77 22.71 -22.66
CA SER A 277 36.54 22.73 -23.91
C SER A 277 35.63 22.82 -25.15
N SER A 278 34.44 22.22 -25.09
CA SER A 278 33.41 22.33 -26.14
C SER A 278 32.80 23.74 -26.24
N THR A 279 32.56 24.41 -25.11
CA THR A 279 32.07 25.81 -25.08
C THR A 279 33.15 26.81 -25.51
N LYS A 280 34.43 26.57 -25.18
CA LYS A 280 35.54 27.44 -25.62
C LYS A 280 35.86 27.29 -27.13
N LYS A 281 35.64 26.12 -27.72
CA LYS A 281 35.75 25.92 -29.18
C LYS A 281 34.64 26.63 -29.96
N ARG A 282 33.44 26.80 -29.39
CA ARG A 282 32.36 27.57 -30.06
C ARG A 282 32.61 29.07 -30.10
N THR A 283 33.38 29.65 -29.17
CA THR A 283 33.71 31.09 -29.18
C THR A 283 34.95 31.44 -30.00
N CYS A 284 35.91 30.52 -30.18
CA CYS A 284 37.06 30.77 -31.07
C CYS A 284 36.74 30.64 -32.56
N THR A 285 35.72 29.85 -32.95
CA THR A 285 35.37 29.68 -34.38
C THR A 285 34.62 30.91 -34.94
N THR A 286 33.92 31.66 -34.08
CA THR A 286 33.20 32.88 -34.49
C THR A 286 34.11 34.12 -34.56
N ALA A 287 35.25 34.12 -33.86
CA ALA A 287 36.21 35.23 -33.89
C ALA A 287 37.16 35.16 -35.09
N TYR A 288 37.55 33.96 -35.55
CA TYR A 288 38.45 33.80 -36.69
C TYR A 288 37.76 34.04 -38.05
N THR A 289 36.44 33.87 -38.11
CA THR A 289 35.65 34.11 -39.33
C THR A 289 35.30 35.60 -39.52
N ARG A 290 35.31 36.41 -38.44
CA ARG A 290 34.98 37.84 -38.51
C ARG A 290 36.18 38.75 -38.81
N SER A 291 37.41 38.31 -38.51
CA SER A 291 38.63 39.08 -38.81
C SER A 291 39.12 38.90 -40.26
N ASN A 292 38.79 37.80 -40.93
CA ASN A 292 39.17 37.57 -42.33
C ASN A 292 38.17 38.13 -43.35
N LEU A 293 36.97 38.54 -42.92
CA LEU A 293 35.96 39.18 -43.78
C LEU A 293 36.02 40.72 -43.79
N MET A 294 36.76 41.34 -42.87
CA MET A 294 36.95 42.81 -42.81
C MET A 294 38.33 43.30 -43.28
N ARG A 295 39.22 42.38 -43.70
CA ARG A 295 40.55 42.71 -44.25
C ARG A 295 40.69 42.35 -45.74
N SER A 296 39.56 42.13 -46.40
CA SER A 296 39.41 42.06 -47.85
C SER A 296 38.56 43.25 -48.30
N ASN A 297 39.16 44.44 -48.23
CA ASN A 297 39.13 45.52 -49.21
C ASN A 297 37.82 45.68 -50.02
N GLY A 298 37.06 46.76 -49.86
CA GLY A 298 37.58 48.12 -49.68
C GLY A 298 38.34 48.52 -50.95
N ARG A 299 37.57 48.88 -51.98
CA ARG A 299 37.89 50.04 -52.82
C ARG A 299 37.57 51.30 -52.02
#